data_AF-A0A0A9WSV8-F1
#
_entry.id   AF-A0A0A9WSV8-F1
#
_cell.length_a   1.000
_cell.length_b   1.000
_cell.length_c   1.000
_cell.angle_alpha   90.00
_cell.angle_beta   90.00
_cell.angle_gamma   90.00
#
_symmetry.space_group_name_H-M   'P 1'
#
loop_
_entity.id
_entity.type
_entity.pdbx_description
1 polymer ?
#
loop_
_entity_poly.entity_id
_entity_poly.type
_entity_poly.pdbx_seq_one_letter_code
_entity_poly.pdbx_strand_id
1 'polypeptide(L)'
;MESHNQTSSSFEGTLDSTVHAGTINLHDPSSRKWTERAKTLQVHPRCARNSSTSFTQYDFGLVIVENPFVLSPFRISIITLPDFGRIDITNMLHGNPVPCVTMGWISDEQVHRARITNLEKFDVTIQTHEWCRRSILNHTMVEGGPFVYDRTLQICAKGRNDNQEVCEMDSGGPLLCGEGPNKEFIALITDVTEERHCGKGIPLVYARMDLVDKWILGAMKLSNTYIHTSNAYVTTVLVAILTFGC
;
A
#
# COMPACT_ATOMS: atom_id res chain seq x y z
N MET A 1 -4.93 31.09 -25.64
CA MET A 1 -5.62 31.54 -24.41
C MET A 1 -6.97 30.87 -24.42
N GLU A 2 -7.01 29.60 -24.02
CA GLU A 2 -8.24 28.85 -23.79
C GLU A 2 -7.95 27.92 -22.61
N SER A 3 -8.55 28.29 -21.49
CA SER A 3 -8.47 27.62 -20.21
C SER A 3 -9.48 26.48 -20.18
N HIS A 4 -8.99 25.24 -20.27
CA HIS A 4 -9.81 24.09 -19.86
C HIS A 4 -9.67 23.89 -18.36
N ASN A 5 -10.64 24.43 -17.63
CA ASN A 5 -10.96 24.08 -16.25
C ASN A 5 -11.27 22.58 -16.19
N GLN A 6 -10.31 21.75 -15.77
CA GLN A 6 -10.59 20.39 -15.33
C GLN A 6 -11.09 20.46 -13.89
N THR A 7 -12.41 20.37 -13.75
CA THR A 7 -13.07 20.06 -12.48
C THR A 7 -12.56 18.71 -11.98
N SER A 8 -11.98 18.72 -10.77
CA SER A 8 -11.57 17.53 -10.03
C SER A 8 -12.77 16.61 -9.82
N SER A 9 -12.83 15.48 -10.50
CA SER A 9 -13.75 14.41 -10.12
C SER A 9 -13.11 13.61 -8.98
N SER A 10 -13.34 14.03 -7.74
CA SER A 10 -13.24 13.11 -6.61
C SER A 10 -14.29 12.03 -6.83
N PHE A 11 -13.86 10.78 -6.98
CA PHE A 11 -14.78 9.65 -6.96
C PHE A 11 -15.36 9.53 -5.54
N GLU A 12 -16.55 10.11 -5.31
CA GLU A 12 -17.33 9.92 -4.09
C GLU A 12 -18.26 8.71 -4.29
N GLY A 13 -17.71 7.50 -4.14
CA GLY A 13 -18.50 6.28 -4.04
C GLY A 13 -18.86 5.97 -2.58
N THR A 14 -20.10 5.57 -2.31
CA THR A 14 -20.44 4.89 -1.06
C THR A 14 -19.80 3.50 -1.08
N LEU A 15 -18.71 3.32 -0.34
CA LEU A 15 -18.10 2.01 -0.11
C LEU A 15 -18.97 1.25 0.91
N ASP A 16 -19.70 0.21 0.49
CA ASP A 16 -20.23 -0.78 1.44
C ASP A 16 -19.09 -1.72 1.85
N SER A 17 -18.15 -1.15 2.61
CA SER A 17 -16.88 -1.80 2.93
C SER A 17 -16.50 -1.54 4.37
N THR A 18 -15.91 -2.55 4.99
CA THR A 18 -15.48 -2.54 6.37
C THR A 18 -13.96 -2.57 6.45
N VAL A 19 -13.41 -1.74 7.32
CA VAL A 19 -11.99 -1.74 7.65
C VAL A 19 -11.79 -2.57 8.90
N HIS A 20 -10.86 -3.52 8.85
CA HIS A 20 -10.44 -4.31 10.00
C HIS A 20 -9.08 -3.82 10.51
N ALA A 21 -8.93 -3.68 11.83
CA ALA A 21 -7.66 -3.31 12.47
C ALA A 21 -7.29 -4.32 13.56
N GLY A 22 -5.99 -4.50 13.84
CA GLY A 22 -5.53 -5.40 14.91
C GLY A 22 -5.89 -6.88 14.72
N THR A 23 -6.15 -7.27 13.47
CA THR A 23 -6.49 -8.62 13.03
C THR A 23 -5.23 -9.34 12.58
N ILE A 24 -4.97 -10.52 13.15
CA ILE A 24 -3.95 -11.44 12.63
C ILE A 24 -4.65 -12.46 11.76
N ASN A 25 -5.69 -13.11 12.28
CA ASN A 25 -6.45 -14.10 11.55
C ASN A 25 -7.77 -13.53 11.03
N LEU A 26 -7.97 -13.51 9.70
CA LEU A 26 -9.17 -12.93 9.07
C LEU A 26 -10.45 -13.70 9.39
N HIS A 27 -10.33 -14.98 9.77
CA HIS A 27 -11.46 -15.84 10.12
C HIS A 27 -11.73 -15.92 11.61
N ASP A 28 -10.87 -15.34 12.47
CA ASP A 28 -11.12 -15.28 13.90
C ASP A 28 -12.33 -14.36 14.17
N PRO A 29 -13.45 -14.89 14.72
CA PRO A 29 -14.62 -14.07 15.02
C PRO A 29 -14.33 -12.94 16.00
N SER A 30 -13.28 -13.05 16.82
CA SER A 30 -12.85 -12.01 17.76
C SER A 30 -12.33 -10.76 17.04
N SER A 31 -11.85 -10.89 15.80
CA SER A 31 -11.39 -9.78 14.96
C SER A 31 -12.51 -8.79 14.61
N ARG A 32 -13.77 -9.27 14.57
CA ARG A 32 -14.95 -8.42 14.31
C ARG A 32 -15.13 -7.29 15.32
N LYS A 33 -14.56 -7.44 16.53
CA LYS A 33 -14.55 -6.40 17.56
C LYS A 33 -13.82 -5.13 17.09
N TRP A 34 -12.89 -5.27 16.16
CA TRP A 34 -11.98 -4.21 15.72
C TRP A 34 -12.27 -3.83 14.26
N THR A 35 -13.54 -3.59 13.96
CA THR A 35 -14.03 -3.30 12.61
C THR A 35 -14.77 -1.98 12.61
N GLU A 36 -14.52 -1.16 11.59
CA GLU A 36 -15.22 0.11 11.37
C GLU A 36 -15.74 0.19 9.94
N ARG A 37 -16.84 0.92 9.73
CA ARG A 37 -17.35 1.16 8.37
C ARG A 37 -16.54 2.25 7.68
N ALA A 38 -16.26 2.05 6.40
CA ALA A 38 -15.73 3.11 5.57
C ALA A 38 -16.81 4.19 5.36
N LYS A 39 -16.49 5.44 5.69
CA LYS A 39 -17.34 6.61 5.43
C LYS A 39 -17.10 7.15 4.02
N THR A 40 -15.83 7.25 3.64
CA THR A 40 -15.44 7.83 2.36
C THR A 40 -14.12 7.22 1.89
N LEU A 41 -14.03 7.00 0.58
CA LEU A 41 -12.77 6.71 -0.10
C LEU A 41 -12.34 7.96 -0.87
N GLN A 42 -11.13 8.45 -0.62
CA GLN A 42 -10.51 9.51 -1.42
C GLN A 42 -9.38 8.91 -2.24
N VAL A 43 -9.53 8.90 -3.55
CA VAL A 43 -8.49 8.48 -4.50
C VAL A 43 -7.59 9.67 -4.83
N HIS A 44 -6.29 9.44 -4.98
CA HIS A 44 -5.36 10.50 -5.34
C HIS A 44 -5.77 11.14 -6.68
N PRO A 45 -5.82 12.48 -6.81
CA PRO A 45 -6.39 13.15 -7.98
C PRO A 45 -5.59 12.94 -9.28
N ARG A 46 -4.36 12.41 -9.18
CA ARG A 46 -3.51 12.03 -10.32
C ARG A 46 -3.49 10.52 -10.57
N CYS A 47 -4.34 9.75 -9.90
CA CYS A 47 -4.50 8.33 -10.14
C CYS A 47 -4.90 8.13 -11.61
N ALA A 48 -4.14 7.32 -12.36
CA ALA A 48 -4.48 6.98 -13.73
C ALA A 48 -3.99 5.57 -14.08
N ARG A 49 -4.86 4.73 -14.63
CA ARG A 49 -4.51 3.38 -15.11
C ARG A 49 -4.38 3.37 -16.62
N ASN A 50 -3.28 2.81 -17.11
CA ASN A 50 -3.08 2.56 -18.53
C ASN A 50 -3.53 1.13 -18.86
N SER A 51 -4.67 0.99 -19.53
CA SER A 51 -5.26 -0.30 -19.88
C SER A 51 -4.39 -1.17 -20.79
N SER A 52 -3.46 -0.57 -21.54
CA SER A 52 -2.58 -1.32 -22.47
C SER A 52 -1.31 -1.86 -21.82
N THR A 53 -0.90 -1.30 -20.68
CA THR A 53 0.34 -1.69 -19.98
C THR A 53 0.07 -2.18 -18.57
N SER A 54 -1.20 -2.23 -18.16
CA SER A 54 -1.70 -2.44 -16.80
C SER A 54 -1.12 -1.51 -15.73
N PHE A 55 -0.24 -0.57 -16.09
CA PHE A 55 0.43 0.36 -15.19
C PHE A 55 -0.54 1.35 -14.54
N THR A 56 -0.42 1.51 -13.22
CA THR A 56 -1.19 2.47 -12.43
C THR A 56 -0.29 3.57 -11.88
N GLN A 57 -0.54 4.81 -12.29
CA GLN A 57 0.11 6.00 -11.76
C GLN A 57 -0.60 6.47 -10.51
N TYR A 58 0.16 6.94 -9.51
CA TYR A 58 -0.37 7.47 -8.25
C TYR A 58 -1.46 6.58 -7.64
N ASP A 59 -1.18 5.28 -7.59
CA ASP A 59 -2.03 4.24 -7.01
C ASP A 59 -2.13 4.43 -5.48
N PHE A 60 -2.95 5.40 -5.05
CA PHE A 60 -3.10 5.79 -3.65
C PHE A 60 -4.56 6.10 -3.35
N GLY A 61 -5.05 5.50 -2.26
CA GLY A 61 -6.36 5.75 -1.69
C GLY A 61 -6.28 6.05 -0.19
N LEU A 62 -7.22 6.86 0.30
CA LEU A 62 -7.44 7.11 1.71
C LEU A 62 -8.84 6.67 2.08
N VAL A 63 -8.93 5.73 3.01
CA VAL A 63 -10.20 5.30 3.58
C VAL A 63 -10.40 6.06 4.89
N ILE A 64 -11.40 6.93 4.88
CA ILE A 64 -11.88 7.63 6.06
C ILE A 64 -12.99 6.76 6.65
N VAL A 65 -12.82 6.30 7.89
CA VAL A 65 -13.84 5.49 8.59
C VAL A 65 -14.86 6.36 9.30
N GLU A 66 -16.04 5.82 9.57
CA GLU A 66 -17.13 6.52 10.25
C GLU A 66 -16.78 6.91 11.69
N ASN A 67 -16.26 5.95 12.45
CA ASN A 67 -15.79 6.15 13.82
C ASN A 67 -14.31 5.78 13.91
N PRO A 68 -13.54 6.49 14.75
CA PRO A 68 -12.15 6.15 14.94
C PRO A 68 -11.96 4.85 15.71
N PHE A 69 -10.93 4.10 15.31
CA PHE A 69 -10.50 2.95 16.07
C PHE A 69 -10.01 3.34 17.46
N VAL A 70 -10.44 2.59 18.47
CA VAL A 70 -9.88 2.66 19.81
C VAL A 70 -8.49 2.02 19.79
N LEU A 71 -7.45 2.83 20.02
CA LEU A 71 -6.08 2.33 20.09
C LEU A 71 -5.93 1.32 21.22
N SER A 72 -5.19 0.26 20.96
CA SER A 72 -4.98 -0.84 21.90
C SER A 72 -3.51 -1.23 21.86
N PRO A 73 -2.76 -1.07 22.97
CA PRO A 73 -1.35 -1.41 23.02
C PRO A 73 -1.08 -2.83 22.48
N PHE A 74 -0.05 -2.97 21.64
CA PHE A 74 0.34 -4.22 20.99
C PHE A 74 -0.68 -4.83 20.00
N ARG A 75 -1.78 -4.13 19.70
CA ARG A 75 -2.81 -4.62 18.77
C ARG A 75 -3.21 -3.60 17.71
N ILE A 76 -3.55 -2.38 18.13
CA ILE A 76 -3.92 -1.27 17.23
C ILE A 76 -3.07 -0.06 17.60
N SER A 77 -2.20 0.32 16.67
CA SER A 77 -1.30 1.47 16.79
C SER A 77 -1.29 2.24 15.47
N ILE A 78 -1.03 3.54 15.57
CA ILE A 78 -0.86 4.41 14.41
C ILE A 78 0.56 4.26 13.89
N ILE A 79 0.70 4.12 12.57
CA ILE A 79 1.98 4.30 11.91
C ILE A 79 2.15 5.77 11.53
N THR A 80 3.29 6.35 11.87
CA THR A 80 3.59 7.75 11.58
C THR A 80 4.09 7.91 10.16
N LEU A 81 3.64 8.97 9.47
CA LEU A 81 4.23 9.36 8.20
C LEU A 81 5.66 9.88 8.44
N PRO A 82 6.66 9.38 7.70
CA PRO A 82 8.02 9.86 7.84
C PRO A 82 8.19 11.33 7.42
N ASP A 83 9.23 11.98 7.93
CA ASP A 83 9.69 13.28 7.39
C ASP A 83 10.49 13.02 6.11
N PHE A 84 9.81 13.01 4.97
CA PHE A 84 10.43 12.84 3.65
C PHE A 84 11.33 14.00 3.23
N GLY A 85 11.39 15.09 4.00
CA GLY A 85 12.45 16.10 3.85
C GLY A 85 13.82 15.62 4.36
N ARG A 86 13.84 14.57 5.19
CA ARG A 86 15.05 13.98 5.79
C ARG A 86 15.36 12.58 5.27
N ILE A 87 14.35 11.87 4.77
CA ILE A 87 14.50 10.53 4.22
C ILE A 87 14.58 10.62 2.71
N ASP A 88 15.69 10.14 2.16
CA ASP A 88 15.86 10.03 0.72
C ASP A 88 15.72 8.56 0.30
N ILE A 89 14.52 8.20 -0.16
CA ILE A 89 14.23 6.87 -0.72
C ILE A 89 15.14 6.58 -1.92
N THR A 90 15.55 7.60 -2.68
CA THR A 90 16.44 7.43 -3.83
C THR A 90 17.82 6.96 -3.37
N ASN A 91 18.35 7.50 -2.27
CA ASN A 91 19.61 7.01 -1.69
C ASN A 91 19.53 5.56 -1.21
N MET A 92 18.35 5.10 -0.74
CA MET A 92 18.14 3.70 -0.39
C MET A 92 18.28 2.75 -1.59
N LEU A 93 18.19 3.25 -2.82
CA LEU A 93 18.35 2.49 -4.07
C LEU A 93 19.81 2.44 -4.57
N HIS A 94 20.69 3.30 -4.06
CA HIS A 94 22.07 3.46 -4.56
C HIS A 94 23.15 3.05 -3.54
N GLY A 95 22.76 2.71 -2.31
CA GLY A 95 23.65 2.38 -1.20
C GLY A 95 23.69 0.89 -0.84
N ASN A 96 24.05 0.62 0.42
CA ASN A 96 23.99 -0.72 1.00
C ASN A 96 22.54 -1.23 1.02
N PRO A 97 22.30 -2.54 0.87
CA PRO A 97 20.95 -3.09 0.87
C PRO A 97 20.21 -2.73 2.16
N VAL A 98 19.10 -1.98 2.03
CA VAL A 98 18.31 -1.54 3.18
C VAL A 98 17.35 -2.67 3.61
N PRO A 99 17.45 -3.17 4.85
CA PRO A 99 16.51 -4.16 5.36
C PRO A 99 15.13 -3.54 5.51
N CYS A 100 14.13 -4.21 4.95
CA CYS A 100 12.75 -3.79 5.03
C CYS A 100 11.85 -4.96 5.41
N VAL A 101 10.64 -4.62 5.78
CA VAL A 101 9.57 -5.55 6.13
C VAL A 101 8.33 -5.15 5.36
N THR A 102 7.66 -6.12 4.77
CA THR A 102 6.29 -5.99 4.30
C THR A 102 5.40 -7.03 4.98
N MET A 103 4.09 -6.84 4.93
CA MET A 103 3.13 -7.74 5.57
C MET A 103 1.89 -7.88 4.70
N GLY A 104 1.29 -9.06 4.78
CA GLY A 104 0.23 -9.48 3.89
C GLY A 104 -0.55 -10.66 4.43
N TRP A 105 -1.78 -10.83 3.97
CA TRP A 105 -2.62 -11.98 4.30
C TRP A 105 -2.62 -12.94 3.12
N ILE A 106 -1.71 -13.92 3.16
CA ILE A 106 -1.55 -14.90 2.09
C ILE A 106 -2.68 -15.94 2.11
N SER A 107 -3.07 -16.37 0.92
CA SER A 107 -3.94 -17.51 0.67
C SER A 107 -3.09 -18.76 0.32
N ASP A 108 -3.20 -19.85 1.09
CA ASP A 108 -2.49 -21.10 0.79
C ASP A 108 -2.97 -21.71 -0.53
N GLU A 109 -2.08 -21.77 -1.53
CA GLU A 109 -2.36 -22.30 -2.87
C GLU A 109 -2.56 -23.83 -2.90
N GLN A 110 -2.16 -24.59 -1.86
CA GLN A 110 -2.31 -26.06 -1.87
C GLN A 110 -3.75 -26.53 -1.68
N VAL A 111 -4.68 -25.61 -1.40
CA VAL A 111 -6.10 -25.92 -1.31
C VAL A 111 -6.81 -25.15 -2.40
N HIS A 112 -7.50 -25.84 -3.31
CA HIS A 112 -8.47 -25.28 -4.29
C HIS A 112 -9.70 -24.61 -3.62
N ARG A 113 -9.51 -24.07 -2.42
CA ARG A 113 -10.38 -23.27 -1.57
C ARG A 113 -9.45 -22.50 -0.63
N ALA A 114 -8.68 -21.58 -1.19
CA ALA A 114 -7.66 -20.83 -0.47
C ALA A 114 -8.31 -20.10 0.72
N ARG A 115 -8.02 -20.56 1.94
CA ARG A 115 -8.46 -19.88 3.17
C ARG A 115 -7.33 -18.92 3.55
N ILE A 116 -7.61 -17.63 3.45
CA ILE A 116 -6.72 -16.60 3.96
C ILE A 116 -6.71 -16.73 5.49
N THR A 117 -5.63 -17.23 6.07
CA THR A 117 -5.66 -17.58 7.50
C THR A 117 -5.02 -16.53 8.37
N ASN A 118 -3.74 -16.24 8.23
CA ASN A 118 -3.00 -15.40 9.18
C ASN A 118 -2.19 -14.31 8.47
N LEU A 119 -2.01 -13.18 9.14
CA LEU A 119 -1.10 -12.12 8.71
C LEU A 119 0.32 -12.67 8.76
N GLU A 120 1.01 -12.55 7.64
CA GLU A 120 2.40 -12.93 7.51
C GLU A 120 3.30 -11.70 7.35
N LYS A 121 4.54 -11.86 7.80
CA LYS A 121 5.58 -10.83 7.76
C LYS A 121 6.72 -11.32 6.89
N PHE A 122 7.11 -10.50 5.91
CA PHE A 122 8.19 -10.81 4.98
C PHE A 122 9.35 -9.83 5.16
N ASP A 123 10.52 -10.37 5.45
CA ASP A 123 11.75 -9.58 5.36
C ASP A 123 12.16 -9.46 3.89
N VAL A 124 12.24 -8.23 3.40
CA VAL A 124 12.56 -7.90 2.01
C VAL A 124 13.74 -6.93 1.97
N THR A 125 14.31 -6.72 0.79
CA THR A 125 15.42 -5.81 0.60
C THR A 125 15.21 -5.04 -0.69
N ILE A 126 15.23 -3.70 -0.58
CA ILE A 126 15.08 -2.79 -1.71
C ILE A 126 16.19 -3.05 -2.73
N GLN A 127 15.81 -3.01 -4.01
CA GLN A 127 16.72 -3.25 -5.12
C GLN A 127 16.88 -2.01 -5.99
N THR A 128 17.97 -1.96 -6.75
CA THR A 128 18.22 -0.86 -7.68
C THR A 128 17.15 -0.79 -8.77
N HIS A 129 16.88 0.40 -9.30
CA HIS A 129 15.95 0.59 -10.41
C HIS A 129 16.24 -0.32 -11.62
N GLU A 130 17.52 -0.55 -11.93
CA GLU A 130 17.91 -1.40 -13.06
C GLU A 130 17.62 -2.87 -12.80
N TRP A 131 17.83 -3.33 -11.57
CA TRP A 131 17.44 -4.67 -11.16
C TRP A 131 15.92 -4.84 -11.22
N CYS A 132 15.15 -3.88 -10.68
CA CYS A 132 13.68 -3.90 -10.72
C CYS A 132 13.18 -4.00 -12.16
N ARG A 133 13.62 -3.08 -13.03
CA ARG A 133 13.23 -3.04 -14.43
C ARG A 133 13.53 -4.36 -15.13
N ARG A 134 14.75 -4.89 -14.99
CA ARG A 134 15.15 -6.14 -15.66
C ARG A 134 14.39 -7.36 -15.14
N SER A 135 14.26 -7.48 -13.82
CA SER A 135 13.57 -8.62 -13.21
C SER A 135 12.09 -8.63 -13.55
N ILE A 136 11.41 -7.47 -13.43
CA ILE A 136 9.98 -7.35 -13.79
C ILE A 136 9.79 -7.68 -15.26
N LEU A 137 10.57 -7.09 -16.17
CA LEU A 137 10.52 -7.42 -17.59
C LEU A 137 10.65 -8.93 -17.79
N ASN A 138 11.74 -9.54 -17.33
CA ASN A 138 12.02 -10.97 -17.53
C ASN A 138 10.89 -11.90 -17.05
N HIS A 139 10.29 -11.59 -15.91
CA HIS A 139 9.24 -12.43 -15.32
C HIS A 139 7.87 -12.26 -15.98
N THR A 140 7.66 -11.16 -16.71
CA THR A 140 6.33 -10.76 -17.17
C THR A 140 6.23 -10.64 -18.69
N MET A 141 7.24 -11.15 -19.40
CA MET A 141 7.30 -11.17 -20.88
C MET A 141 6.25 -12.08 -21.55
N VAL A 142 5.43 -12.84 -20.81
CA VAL A 142 4.46 -13.81 -21.36
C VAL A 142 3.08 -13.14 -21.56
N GLU A 143 2.22 -13.71 -22.40
CA GLU A 143 0.95 -13.14 -22.93
C GLU A 143 0.25 -12.11 -22.01
N GLY A 144 0.18 -10.86 -22.46
CA GLY A 144 -0.31 -9.70 -21.69
C GLY A 144 0.62 -8.49 -21.80
N GLY A 145 1.91 -8.74 -22.10
CA GLY A 145 2.95 -7.72 -22.22
C GLY A 145 3.58 -7.41 -20.86
N PRO A 146 4.84 -6.94 -20.80
CA PRO A 146 5.50 -6.83 -19.51
C PRO A 146 4.91 -5.70 -18.67
N PHE A 147 4.80 -5.93 -17.36
CA PHE A 147 4.43 -4.87 -16.44
C PHE A 147 5.47 -3.74 -16.53
N VAL A 148 4.97 -2.51 -16.65
CA VAL A 148 5.83 -1.34 -16.77
C VAL A 148 6.25 -0.88 -15.38
N TYR A 149 7.55 -0.95 -15.12
CA TYR A 149 8.16 -0.38 -13.93
C TYR A 149 8.56 1.09 -14.17
N ASP A 150 7.98 2.01 -13.41
CA ASP A 150 8.32 3.43 -13.46
C ASP A 150 9.24 3.81 -12.29
N ARG A 151 10.52 4.02 -12.57
CA ARG A 151 11.53 4.41 -11.56
C ARG A 151 11.20 5.73 -10.82
N THR A 152 10.36 6.58 -11.40
CA THR A 152 9.99 7.87 -10.80
C THR A 152 8.84 7.72 -9.82
N LEU A 153 7.95 6.75 -10.02
CA LEU A 153 6.76 6.53 -9.20
C LEU A 153 6.88 5.31 -8.27
N GLN A 154 7.77 4.37 -8.59
CA GLN A 154 7.83 3.06 -7.96
C GLN A 154 9.24 2.71 -7.49
N ILE A 155 9.29 1.90 -6.44
CA ILE A 155 10.46 1.13 -6.02
C ILE A 155 10.11 -0.36 -6.06
N CYS A 156 11.11 -1.23 -6.00
CA CYS A 156 10.85 -2.64 -5.81
C CYS A 156 11.75 -3.25 -4.73
N ALA A 157 11.32 -4.38 -4.18
CA ALA A 157 12.10 -5.17 -3.25
C ALA A 157 12.08 -6.65 -3.64
N LYS A 158 13.15 -7.34 -3.27
CA LYS A 158 13.24 -8.79 -3.34
C LYS A 158 13.01 -9.39 -1.95
N GLY A 159 12.29 -10.49 -1.87
CA GLY A 159 12.26 -11.35 -0.69
C GLY A 159 13.66 -11.84 -0.31
N ARG A 160 13.95 -11.91 0.99
CA ARG A 160 15.22 -12.47 1.49
C ARG A 160 15.28 -13.99 1.38
N ASN A 161 14.13 -14.65 1.40
CA ASN A 161 14.03 -16.10 1.24
C ASN A 161 13.32 -16.41 -0.07
N ASP A 162 13.78 -17.46 -0.76
CA ASP A 162 13.23 -17.86 -2.06
C ASP A 162 11.79 -18.42 -1.98
N ASN A 163 11.28 -18.66 -0.76
CA ASN A 163 9.94 -19.19 -0.47
C ASN A 163 8.94 -18.12 0.00
N GLN A 164 9.18 -16.83 -0.28
CA GLN A 164 8.25 -15.75 0.09
C GLN A 164 7.28 -15.46 -1.05
N GLU A 165 5.98 -15.60 -0.79
CA GLU A 165 4.89 -15.49 -1.77
C GLU A 165 3.94 -14.33 -1.44
N VAL A 166 4.41 -13.09 -1.54
CA VAL A 166 3.50 -11.92 -1.45
C VAL A 166 2.74 -11.80 -2.78
N CYS A 167 1.42 -11.66 -2.73
CA CYS A 167 0.52 -11.75 -3.89
C CYS A 167 -0.45 -10.54 -3.97
N GLU A 168 -1.31 -10.50 -5.01
CA GLU A 168 -2.25 -9.39 -5.28
C GLU A 168 -3.10 -8.96 -4.07
N MET A 169 -3.45 -9.90 -3.21
CA MET A 169 -4.27 -9.68 -2.01
C MET A 169 -3.57 -8.83 -0.92
N ASP A 170 -2.28 -8.54 -1.10
CA ASP A 170 -1.48 -7.72 -0.19
C ASP A 170 -1.37 -6.25 -0.64
N SER A 171 -2.05 -5.88 -1.73
CA SER A 171 -2.05 -4.51 -2.23
C SER A 171 -2.51 -3.51 -1.18
N GLY A 172 -1.82 -2.37 -1.09
CA GLY A 172 -2.00 -1.41 0.00
C GLY A 172 -1.34 -1.82 1.32
N GLY A 173 -0.63 -2.96 1.38
CA GLY A 173 0.21 -3.33 2.51
C GLY A 173 1.46 -2.43 2.63
N PRO A 174 1.97 -2.18 3.85
CA PRO A 174 3.05 -1.24 4.07
C PRO A 174 4.44 -1.84 3.80
N LEU A 175 5.35 -1.03 3.25
CA LEU A 175 6.78 -1.29 3.24
C LEU A 175 7.48 -0.45 4.33
N LEU A 176 8.06 -1.14 5.30
CA LEU A 176 8.72 -0.55 6.46
C LEU A 176 10.23 -0.79 6.40
N CYS A 177 11.03 0.26 6.29
CA CYS A 177 12.48 0.15 6.06
C CYS A 177 13.30 0.78 7.17
N GLY A 178 14.45 0.16 7.50
CA GLY A 178 15.36 0.65 8.53
C GLY A 178 15.80 -0.42 9.52
N GLU A 179 16.78 -0.06 10.36
CA GLU A 179 17.41 -0.98 11.30
C GLU A 179 16.67 -1.05 12.65
N GLY A 180 16.66 -2.25 13.25
CA GLY A 180 16.08 -2.46 14.57
C GLY A 180 14.57 -2.11 14.65
N PRO A 181 14.11 -1.52 15.77
CA PRO A 181 12.70 -1.19 15.96
C PRO A 181 12.25 0.09 15.21
N ASN A 182 13.19 0.90 14.72
CA ASN A 182 12.92 2.19 14.09
C ASN A 182 12.81 2.03 12.57
N LYS A 183 11.67 1.54 12.10
CA LYS A 183 11.39 1.41 10.66
C LYS A 183 10.49 2.54 10.18
N GLU A 184 10.84 3.09 9.03
CA GLU A 184 10.11 4.15 8.37
C GLU A 184 9.13 3.58 7.34
N PHE A 185 7.92 4.11 7.31
CA PHE A 185 6.89 3.72 6.35
C PHE A 185 7.03 4.48 5.04
N ILE A 186 7.73 3.90 4.08
CA ILE A 186 8.23 4.63 2.90
C ILE A 186 7.46 4.36 1.60
N ALA A 187 6.71 3.26 1.54
CA ALA A 187 6.03 2.84 0.33
C ALA A 187 4.89 1.87 0.68
N LEU A 188 4.00 1.66 -0.28
CA LEU A 188 2.87 0.73 -0.19
C LEU A 188 2.92 -0.26 -1.35
N ILE A 189 2.52 -1.51 -1.13
CA ILE A 189 2.41 -2.51 -2.21
C ILE A 189 1.43 -1.96 -3.26
N THR A 190 1.87 -1.91 -4.52
CA THR A 190 1.07 -1.46 -5.68
C THR A 190 1.13 -2.53 -6.76
N ASP A 191 0.06 -2.61 -7.56
CA ASP A 191 -0.09 -3.41 -8.78
C ASP A 191 0.84 -4.63 -8.81
N VAL A 192 0.45 -5.65 -8.05
CA VAL A 192 1.12 -6.94 -8.09
C VAL A 192 0.74 -7.54 -9.42
N THR A 193 1.74 -7.97 -10.17
CA THR A 193 1.61 -8.68 -11.43
C THR A 193 0.42 -9.65 -11.38
N GLU A 194 -0.49 -9.58 -12.37
CA GLU A 194 -1.67 -10.46 -12.58
C GLU A 194 -1.58 -11.78 -11.80
N GLU A 195 -2.65 -12.21 -11.12
CA GLU A 195 -2.85 -13.41 -10.25
C GLU A 195 -1.90 -14.60 -10.48
N ARG A 196 -1.46 -14.84 -11.71
CA ARG A 196 -0.54 -15.90 -12.14
C ARG A 196 0.95 -15.63 -11.86
N HIS A 197 1.32 -14.44 -11.38
CA HIS A 197 2.70 -13.98 -11.28
C HIS A 197 3.12 -13.62 -9.84
N CYS A 198 2.39 -14.06 -8.82
CA CYS A 198 2.86 -13.94 -7.45
C CYS A 198 3.76 -15.11 -7.03
N GLY A 199 4.71 -14.82 -6.14
CA GLY A 199 5.73 -15.79 -5.72
C GLY A 199 6.83 -16.05 -6.76
N LYS A 200 7.77 -16.94 -6.41
CA LYS A 200 8.88 -17.42 -7.27
C LYS A 200 9.78 -16.33 -7.86
N GLY A 201 10.33 -15.48 -7.00
CA GLY A 201 11.43 -14.57 -7.36
C GLY A 201 11.01 -13.30 -8.12
N ILE A 202 9.71 -13.11 -8.32
CA ILE A 202 9.15 -11.88 -8.90
C ILE A 202 9.33 -10.74 -7.89
N PRO A 203 9.88 -9.58 -8.31
CA PRO A 203 10.02 -8.42 -7.44
C PRO A 203 8.67 -7.91 -6.96
N LEU A 204 8.58 -7.52 -5.68
CA LEU A 204 7.45 -6.78 -5.17
C LEU A 204 7.60 -5.32 -5.53
N VAL A 205 6.58 -4.75 -6.16
CA VAL A 205 6.56 -3.35 -6.58
C VAL A 205 5.79 -2.52 -5.57
N TYR A 206 6.30 -1.32 -5.28
CA TYR A 206 5.72 -0.43 -4.30
C TYR A 206 5.57 0.98 -4.84
N ALA A 207 4.44 1.61 -4.54
CA ALA A 207 4.19 3.02 -4.78
C ALA A 207 4.84 3.87 -3.68
N ARG A 208 5.57 4.89 -4.10
CA ARG A 208 6.41 5.75 -3.25
C ARG A 208 5.60 6.76 -2.42
N MET A 209 5.68 6.69 -1.10
CA MET A 209 4.92 7.59 -0.20
C MET A 209 5.44 9.03 -0.21
N ASP A 210 6.72 9.26 -0.52
CA ASP A 210 7.31 10.60 -0.60
C ASP A 210 6.71 11.48 -1.71
N LEU A 211 6.01 10.86 -2.67
CA LEU A 211 5.34 11.57 -3.76
C LEU A 211 3.95 12.10 -3.39
N VAL A 212 3.37 11.60 -2.29
CA VAL A 212 1.98 11.87 -1.90
C VAL A 212 1.83 12.32 -0.45
N ASP A 213 2.93 12.43 0.30
CA ASP A 213 2.96 12.83 1.71
C ASP A 213 2.12 14.09 2.01
N LYS A 214 2.27 15.15 1.21
CA LYS A 214 1.54 16.41 1.36
C LYS A 214 0.06 16.25 1.06
N TRP A 215 -0.31 15.40 0.10
CA TRP A 215 -1.71 15.11 -0.21
C TRP A 215 -2.36 14.37 0.97
N ILE A 216 -1.68 13.36 1.52
CA ILE A 216 -2.16 12.62 2.70
C ILE A 216 -2.32 13.57 3.90
N LEU A 217 -1.30 14.39 4.20
CA LEU A 217 -1.37 15.37 5.28
C LEU A 217 -2.48 16.41 5.07
N GLY A 218 -2.74 16.80 3.83
CA GLY A 218 -3.86 17.68 3.47
C GLY A 218 -5.21 17.04 3.77
N ALA A 219 -5.42 15.79 3.31
CA ALA A 219 -6.64 15.04 3.56
C ALA A 219 -6.87 14.80 5.07
N MET A 220 -5.82 14.49 5.83
CA MET A 220 -5.89 14.34 7.29
C MET A 220 -6.34 15.63 8.00
N LYS A 221 -5.84 16.79 7.58
CA LYS A 221 -6.24 18.10 8.15
C LYS A 221 -7.71 18.43 7.85
N LEU A 222 -8.18 18.15 6.64
CA LEU A 222 -9.57 18.37 6.26
C LEU A 222 -10.52 17.45 7.05
N SER A 223 -10.13 16.20 7.30
CA SER A 223 -10.88 15.26 8.15
C SER A 223 -10.97 15.74 9.61
N ASN A 224 -9.88 16.24 10.18
CA ASN A 224 -9.87 16.78 11.55
C ASN A 224 -10.77 18.01 11.76
N THR A 225 -11.07 18.76 10.69
CA THR A 225 -11.95 19.94 10.79
C THR A 225 -13.42 19.53 11.05
N TYR A 226 -13.79 18.28 10.73
CA TYR A 226 -15.12 17.72 11.02
C TYR A 226 -15.26 17.12 12.43
N ILE A 227 -14.18 17.01 13.20
CA ILE A 227 -14.18 16.49 14.58
C ILE A 227 -13.65 17.57 15.52
N HIS A 228 -14.33 18.72 15.56
CA HIS A 228 -14.04 19.80 16.53
C HIS A 228 -15.11 19.88 17.64
N THR A 229 -15.58 18.74 18.13
CA THR A 229 -16.39 18.64 19.35
C THR A 229 -15.96 17.47 20.22
N SER A 230 -14.69 17.43 20.64
CA SER A 230 -14.20 16.90 21.93
C SER A 230 -12.68 16.64 21.84
N ASN A 231 -11.97 16.93 22.93
CA ASN A 231 -10.51 16.86 23.04
C ASN A 231 -9.94 15.43 22.93
N ALA A 232 -9.88 14.89 21.72
CA ALA A 232 -9.05 13.75 21.38
C ALA A 232 -8.44 14.00 20.00
N TYR A 233 -7.12 13.86 19.86
CA TYR A 233 -6.48 13.84 18.56
C TYR A 233 -6.85 12.53 17.88
N VAL A 234 -7.92 12.55 17.11
CA VAL A 234 -8.48 11.38 16.45
C VAL A 234 -7.91 11.30 15.04
N THR A 235 -6.90 10.47 14.80
CA THR A 235 -6.40 10.18 13.44
C THR A 235 -7.30 9.15 12.76
N THR A 236 -8.39 9.61 12.16
CA THR A 236 -9.34 8.77 11.40
C THR A 236 -8.94 8.68 9.93
N VAL A 237 -7.75 8.18 9.61
CA VAL A 237 -7.37 7.91 8.22
C VAL A 237 -6.60 6.60 8.17
N LEU A 238 -7.22 5.58 7.57
CA LEU A 238 -6.51 4.41 7.10
C LEU A 238 -6.07 4.73 5.67
N VAL A 239 -4.76 4.69 5.41
CA VAL A 239 -4.27 4.71 4.04
C VAL A 239 -4.43 3.30 3.51
N ALA A 240 -5.28 3.11 2.51
CA ALA A 240 -5.44 1.82 1.82
C ALA A 240 -5.45 2.08 0.33
N ILE A 241 -4.62 1.34 -0.40
CA ILE A 241 -4.63 1.32 -1.85
C ILE A 241 -5.67 0.30 -2.30
N LEU A 242 -6.62 0.73 -3.11
CA LEU A 242 -7.53 -0.16 -3.80
C LEU A 242 -7.00 -0.32 -5.22
N THR A 243 -6.48 -1.51 -5.55
CA THR A 243 -6.06 -1.86 -6.92
C THR A 243 -7.23 -1.92 -7.91
N PHE A 244 -8.47 -1.76 -7.43
CA PHE A 244 -9.69 -1.78 -8.24
C PHE A 244 -10.17 -0.39 -8.68
N GLY A 245 -9.24 0.51 -9.00
CA GLY A 245 -9.50 1.54 -10.00
C GLY A 245 -9.32 2.98 -9.54
N CYS A 246 -8.28 3.61 -10.09
CA CYS A 246 -8.61 4.70 -11.00
C CYS A 246 -9.47 4.13 -12.15
#